data_AF-A0A5D3JB91-F1
#
_entry.id   AF-A0A5D3JB91-F1
#
_cell.length_a   1.000
_cell.length_b   1.000
_cell.length_c   1.000
_cell.angle_alpha   90.00
_cell.angle_beta   90.00
_cell.angle_gamma   90.00
#
_symmetry.space_group_name_H-M   'P 1'
#
loop_
_entity.id
_entity.type
_entity.pdbx_description
1 polymer ?
#
loop_
_entity_poly.entity_id
_entity_poly.type
_entity_poly.pdbx_seq_one_letter_code
_entity_poly.pdbx_strand_id
1 'polypeptide(L)'
;LQGMIVASQAGAPQIAVLKEYEASVLKPTTGHGVKEIKAFIDYNEAYAALAAHRVDAVVQSLPNLAPLVKTRGDTFEIVRPPFGPATWYAWAGRKDADSASLVKFVSDGIVQLNKSGKLAQLQTKWLGFSMAVPEQVPTPAN
;
A
#
# COMPACT_ATOMS: atom_id res chain seq x y z
N LEU A 1 -7.42 -11.61 10.72
CA LEU A 1 -7.77 -10.22 11.11
C LEU A 1 -8.97 -10.14 12.04
N GLN A 2 -9.91 -11.09 12.05
CA GLN A 2 -11.00 -11.11 13.06
C GLN A 2 -10.43 -10.95 14.48
N GLY A 3 -11.01 -10.04 15.28
CA GLY A 3 -10.64 -9.85 16.69
C GLY A 3 -9.24 -9.25 16.93
N MET A 4 -8.49 -8.92 15.87
CA MET A 4 -7.16 -8.33 15.95
C MET A 4 -7.23 -6.81 16.10
N ILE A 5 -6.23 -6.23 16.77
CA ILE A 5 -5.92 -4.80 16.76
C ILE A 5 -5.06 -4.54 15.54
N VAL A 6 -5.58 -3.80 14.56
CA VAL A 6 -4.93 -3.59 13.27
C VAL A 6 -4.51 -2.13 13.12
N ALA A 7 -3.24 -1.91 12.81
CA ALA A 7 -2.65 -0.60 12.71
C ALA A 7 -2.46 -0.12 11.26
N SER A 8 -2.47 1.20 11.09
CA SER A 8 -2.09 1.87 9.85
C SER A 8 -1.64 3.31 10.16
N GLN A 9 -1.16 4.04 9.15
CA GLN A 9 -0.91 5.46 9.26
C GLN A 9 -2.23 6.27 9.19
N ALA A 10 -2.33 7.31 10.00
CA ALA A 10 -3.42 8.27 9.99
C ALA A 10 -3.53 8.95 8.61
N GLY A 11 -4.76 9.03 8.08
CA GLY A 11 -5.04 9.58 6.75
C GLY A 11 -4.67 8.66 5.59
N ALA A 12 -4.11 7.47 5.84
CA ALA A 12 -3.75 6.55 4.78
C ALA A 12 -5.00 5.83 4.22
N PRO A 13 -5.09 5.63 2.90
CA PRO A 13 -6.25 4.99 2.27
C PRO A 13 -6.48 3.54 2.74
N GLN A 14 -5.45 2.87 3.27
CA GLN A 14 -5.51 1.51 3.77
C GLN A 14 -6.47 1.35 4.95
N ILE A 15 -6.76 2.43 5.70
CA ILE A 15 -7.80 2.40 6.74
C ILE A 15 -9.17 2.20 6.11
N ALA A 16 -9.48 2.88 5.00
CA ALA A 16 -10.75 2.71 4.30
C ALA A 16 -10.84 1.32 3.67
N VAL A 17 -9.76 0.83 3.06
CA VAL A 17 -9.70 -0.54 2.50
C VAL A 17 -9.92 -1.60 3.58
N LEU A 18 -9.35 -1.42 4.77
CA LEU A 18 -9.57 -2.33 5.90
C LEU A 18 -11.04 -2.32 6.36
N LYS A 19 -11.66 -1.14 6.46
CA LYS A 19 -13.08 -1.03 6.82
C LYS A 19 -13.99 -1.71 5.79
N GLU A 20 -13.68 -1.54 4.50
CA GLU A 20 -14.42 -2.20 3.42
C GLU A 20 -14.24 -3.72 3.49
N TYR A 21 -13.02 -4.21 3.71
CA TYR A 21 -12.75 -5.64 3.89
C TYR A 21 -13.46 -6.20 5.14
N GLU A 22 -13.52 -5.42 6.22
CA GLU A 22 -14.24 -5.79 7.42
C GLU A 22 -15.75 -5.95 7.15
N ALA A 23 -16.34 -5.01 6.41
CA ALA A 23 -17.76 -4.99 6.09
C ALA A 23 -18.17 -6.05 5.07
N SER A 24 -17.38 -6.22 4.01
CA SER A 24 -17.70 -7.10 2.87
C SER A 24 -17.21 -8.54 3.05
N VAL A 25 -16.19 -8.78 3.87
CA VAL A 25 -15.58 -10.11 4.02
C VAL A 25 -15.59 -10.58 5.47
N LEU A 26 -14.97 -9.87 6.42
CA LEU A 26 -14.80 -10.40 7.78
C LEU A 26 -16.14 -10.60 8.49
N LYS A 27 -16.98 -9.56 8.58
CA LYS A 27 -18.28 -9.67 9.26
C LYS A 27 -19.20 -10.73 8.64
N PRO A 28 -19.37 -10.79 7.31
CA PRO A 28 -20.20 -11.83 6.69
C PRO A 28 -19.69 -13.26 6.90
N THR A 29 -18.36 -13.46 6.95
CA THR A 29 -17.77 -14.80 7.02
C THR A 29 -17.50 -15.28 8.43
N THR A 30 -17.25 -14.38 9.38
CA THR A 30 -16.87 -14.74 10.76
C THR A 30 -17.81 -14.19 11.83
N GLY A 31 -18.84 -13.43 11.45
CA GLY A 31 -19.77 -12.76 12.38
C GLY A 31 -19.18 -11.56 13.12
N HIS A 32 -17.89 -11.25 12.91
CA HIS A 32 -17.15 -10.25 13.68
C HIS A 32 -16.14 -9.51 12.81
N GLY A 33 -15.84 -8.27 13.18
CA GLY A 33 -14.81 -7.46 12.54
C GLY A 33 -13.45 -7.58 13.21
N VAL A 34 -12.59 -6.59 12.94
CA VAL A 34 -11.38 -6.35 13.74
C VAL A 34 -11.79 -5.85 15.13
N LYS A 35 -10.91 -6.01 16.12
CA LYS A 35 -11.18 -5.50 17.49
C LYS A 35 -11.04 -4.00 17.56
N GLU A 36 -9.99 -3.45 16.94
CA GLU A 36 -9.69 -2.03 16.94
C GLU A 36 -8.87 -1.68 15.69
N ILE A 37 -9.12 -0.50 15.11
CA ILE A 37 -8.26 0.10 14.09
C ILE A 37 -7.46 1.22 14.75
N LYS A 38 -6.14 1.07 14.80
CA LYS A 38 -5.24 2.04 15.45
C LYS A 38 -4.47 2.85 14.40
N ALA A 39 -4.70 4.16 14.40
CA ALA A 39 -4.00 5.08 13.50
C ALA A 39 -2.78 5.70 14.18
N PHE A 40 -1.61 5.54 13.57
CA PHE A 40 -0.34 6.13 14.01
C PHE A 40 0.05 7.32 13.12
N ILE A 41 0.93 8.20 13.59
CA ILE A 41 1.36 9.37 12.79
C ILE A 41 2.17 8.92 11.57
N ASP A 42 2.99 7.89 11.76
CA ASP A 42 3.80 7.29 10.71
C ASP A 42 3.85 5.76 10.80
N TYR A 43 4.33 5.13 9.73
CA TYR A 43 4.40 3.68 9.66
C TYR A 43 5.51 3.06 10.53
N ASN A 44 6.57 3.79 10.87
CA ASN A 44 7.62 3.28 11.76
C ASN A 44 7.07 3.09 13.18
N GLU A 45 6.20 3.99 13.66
CA GLU A 45 5.48 3.80 14.92
C GLU A 45 4.58 2.57 14.87
N ALA A 46 3.85 2.36 13.77
CA ALA A 46 3.00 1.18 13.58
C ALA A 46 3.82 -0.12 13.57
N TYR A 47 4.99 -0.13 12.91
CA TYR A 47 5.90 -1.28 12.90
C TYR A 47 6.55 -1.54 14.26
N ALA A 48 6.92 -0.48 14.99
CA ALA A 48 7.42 -0.61 16.36
C ALA A 48 6.35 -1.16 17.30
N ALA A 49 5.10 -0.73 17.14
CA ALA A 49 3.96 -1.27 17.90
C ALA A 49 3.73 -2.75 17.57
N LEU A 50 3.87 -3.16 16.30
CA LEU A 50 3.75 -4.56 15.89
C LEU A 50 4.87 -5.42 16.48
N ALA A 51 6.12 -4.97 16.39
CA ALA A 51 7.28 -5.68 16.96
C ALA A 51 7.20 -5.78 18.50
N ALA A 52 6.53 -4.83 19.16
CA ALA A 52 6.29 -4.84 20.61
C ALA A 52 4.96 -5.55 21.00
N HIS A 53 4.27 -6.19 20.05
CA HIS A 53 2.98 -6.86 20.25
C HIS A 53 1.88 -5.97 20.86
N ARG A 54 1.94 -4.65 20.61
CA ARG A 54 0.87 -3.70 21.00
C ARG A 54 -0.28 -3.67 19.99
N VAL A 55 -0.02 -4.17 18.79
CA VAL A 55 -0.99 -4.39 17.71
C VAL A 55 -0.66 -5.74 17.08
N ASP A 56 -1.64 -6.37 16.44
CA ASP A 56 -1.50 -7.73 15.90
C ASP A 56 -1.15 -7.73 14.41
N ALA A 57 -1.46 -6.65 13.69
CA ALA A 57 -1.16 -6.50 12.27
C ALA A 57 -0.98 -5.04 11.88
N VAL A 58 -0.25 -4.79 10.78
CA VAL A 58 -0.20 -3.48 10.11
C VAL A 58 -0.68 -3.64 8.67
N VAL A 59 -1.63 -2.83 8.25
CA VAL A 59 -2.12 -2.79 6.86
C VAL A 59 -1.42 -1.70 6.08
N GLN A 60 -0.85 -2.05 4.94
CA GLN A 60 -0.02 -1.17 4.12
C GLN A 60 0.08 -1.73 2.69
N SER A 61 0.52 -0.91 1.74
CA SER A 61 0.82 -1.36 0.37
C SER A 61 2.08 -2.24 0.29
N LEU A 62 2.00 -3.30 -0.52
CA LEU A 62 3.09 -4.27 -0.69
C LEU A 62 4.47 -3.66 -1.05
N PRO A 63 4.58 -2.66 -1.93
CA PRO A 63 5.89 -2.06 -2.26
C PRO A 63 6.60 -1.44 -1.05
N ASN A 64 5.85 -0.99 -0.04
CA ASN A 64 6.44 -0.44 1.18
C ASN A 64 6.82 -1.54 2.19
N LEU A 65 6.05 -2.63 2.23
CA LEU A 65 6.31 -3.76 3.12
C LEU A 65 7.51 -4.60 2.68
N ALA A 66 7.77 -4.69 1.37
CA ALA A 66 8.80 -5.59 0.86
C ALA A 66 10.23 -5.22 1.30
N PRO A 67 10.67 -3.96 1.26
CA PRO A 67 11.97 -3.58 1.83
C PRO A 67 12.05 -3.82 3.35
N LEU A 68 10.96 -3.62 4.08
CA LEU A 68 10.89 -3.90 5.52
C LEU A 68 11.15 -5.38 5.81
N VAL A 69 10.41 -6.28 5.18
CA VAL A 69 10.59 -7.72 5.38
C VAL A 69 11.93 -8.21 4.82
N LYS A 70 12.43 -7.62 3.73
CA LYS A 70 13.77 -7.94 3.21
C LYS A 70 14.88 -7.63 4.23
N THR A 71 14.71 -6.58 5.04
CA THR A 71 15.71 -6.14 6.03
C THR A 71 15.49 -6.70 7.42
N ARG A 72 14.24 -7.03 7.77
CA ARG A 72 13.81 -7.45 9.12
C ARG A 72 12.86 -8.66 9.09
N GLY A 73 13.16 -9.62 8.22
CA GLY A 73 12.33 -10.82 8.00
C GLY A 73 12.35 -11.83 9.15
N ASP A 74 13.26 -11.64 10.11
CA ASP A 74 13.27 -12.34 11.40
C ASP A 74 12.14 -11.87 12.34
N THR A 75 11.66 -10.64 12.14
CA THR A 75 10.64 -9.98 12.97
C THR A 75 9.30 -9.87 12.26
N PHE A 76 9.31 -9.62 10.94
CA PHE A 76 8.10 -9.30 10.18
C PHE A 76 7.90 -10.26 9.01
N GLU A 77 6.64 -10.59 8.74
CA GLU A 77 6.22 -11.31 7.56
C GLU A 77 5.09 -10.58 6.82
N ILE A 78 4.97 -10.85 5.52
CA ILE A 78 3.84 -10.37 4.71
C ILE A 78 2.81 -11.49 4.61
N VAL A 79 1.62 -11.24 5.15
CA VAL A 79 0.47 -12.14 5.01
C VAL A 79 -0.03 -12.15 3.55
N ARG A 80 -0.33 -13.35 3.03
CA ARG A 80 -0.86 -13.59 1.69
C ARG A 80 -2.18 -14.39 1.78
N PRO A 81 -3.10 -14.26 0.80
CA PRO A 81 -3.09 -13.28 -0.29
C PRO A 81 -3.36 -11.84 0.20
N PRO A 82 -3.02 -10.79 -0.58
CA PRO A 82 -3.44 -9.42 -0.27
C PRO A 82 -4.96 -9.28 -0.38
N PHE A 83 -5.51 -8.22 0.21
CA PHE A 83 -6.94 -7.85 0.09
C PHE A 83 -7.09 -6.40 -0.36
N GLY A 84 -8.30 -6.05 -0.80
CA GLY A 84 -8.62 -4.75 -1.34
C GLY A 84 -8.35 -4.63 -2.84
N PRO A 85 -8.76 -3.51 -3.45
CA PRO A 85 -8.57 -3.28 -4.88
C PRO A 85 -7.10 -3.07 -5.22
N ALA A 86 -6.73 -3.38 -6.47
CA ALA A 86 -5.44 -2.99 -7.02
C ALA A 86 -5.36 -1.45 -7.04
N THR A 87 -4.30 -0.91 -6.44
CA THR A 87 -4.01 0.52 -6.42
C THR A 87 -2.56 0.75 -6.81
N TRP A 88 -2.28 1.95 -7.33
CA TRP A 88 -0.96 2.31 -7.84
C TRP A 88 -0.45 3.58 -7.18
N TYR A 89 0.85 3.61 -6.88
CA TYR A 89 1.52 4.85 -6.52
C TYR A 89 1.69 5.72 -7.77
N ALA A 90 1.42 7.01 -7.61
CA ALA A 90 1.56 8.01 -8.65
C ALA A 90 2.35 9.21 -8.12
N TRP A 91 2.97 9.95 -9.05
CA TRP A 91 3.49 11.28 -8.76
C TRP A 91 2.35 12.30 -8.86
N ALA A 92 1.99 12.90 -7.74
CA ALA A 92 0.95 13.92 -7.69
C ALA A 92 1.52 15.29 -8.10
N GLY A 93 0.88 15.94 -9.06
CA GLY A 93 1.12 17.34 -9.41
C GLY A 93 -0.12 18.19 -9.16
N ARG A 94 0.06 19.51 -9.12
CA ARG A 94 -1.08 20.43 -8.99
C ARG A 94 -1.98 20.34 -10.22
N LYS A 95 -3.28 20.47 -9.98
CA LYS A 95 -4.31 20.47 -11.02
C LYS A 95 -4.54 21.88 -11.55
N ASP A 96 -3.51 22.44 -12.19
CA ASP A 96 -3.55 23.76 -12.82
C ASP A 96 -2.83 23.74 -14.18
N ALA A 97 -3.11 24.74 -15.01
CA ALA A 97 -2.54 24.84 -16.36
C ALA A 97 -1.01 25.03 -16.32
N ASP A 98 -0.52 25.75 -15.32
CA ASP A 98 0.91 26.06 -15.15
C ASP A 98 1.74 24.80 -14.87
N SER A 99 1.16 23.81 -14.19
CA SER A 99 1.82 22.56 -13.84
C SER A 99 1.61 21.44 -14.87
N ALA A 100 0.72 21.64 -15.86
CA ALA A 100 0.30 20.60 -16.79
C ALA A 100 1.47 20.02 -17.60
N SER A 101 2.39 20.87 -18.07
CA SER A 101 3.57 20.44 -18.84
C SER A 101 4.53 19.58 -18.01
N LEU A 102 4.73 19.94 -16.73
CA LEU A 102 5.56 19.17 -15.79
C LEU A 102 4.91 17.82 -15.48
N VAL A 103 3.61 17.79 -15.19
CA VAL A 103 2.87 16.55 -14.94
C VAL A 103 2.95 15.63 -16.14
N LYS A 104 2.78 16.18 -17.36
CA LYS A 104 2.92 15.41 -18.61
C LYS A 104 4.34 14.84 -18.76
N PHE A 105 5.37 15.66 -18.54
CA PHE A 105 6.76 15.22 -18.64
C PHE A 105 7.07 14.05 -17.69
N VAL A 106 6.64 14.13 -16.42
CA VAL A 106 6.83 13.05 -15.45
C VAL A 106 6.05 11.80 -15.86
N SER A 107 4.81 11.96 -16.32
CA SER A 107 3.95 10.84 -16.75
C SER A 107 4.55 10.11 -17.96
N ASP A 108 4.96 10.85 -18.99
CA ASP A 108 5.59 10.29 -20.20
C ASP A 108 6.89 9.56 -19.86
N GLY A 109 7.69 10.13 -18.95
CA GLY A 109 8.92 9.50 -18.47
C GLY A 109 8.68 8.15 -17.79
N ILE A 110 7.65 8.06 -16.93
CA ILE A 110 7.27 6.78 -16.29
C ILE A 110 6.83 5.75 -17.33
N VAL A 111 6.04 6.16 -18.34
CA VAL A 111 5.62 5.28 -19.44
C VAL A 111 6.83 4.78 -20.24
N GLN A 112 7.79 5.64 -20.54
CA GLN A 112 9.02 5.26 -21.24
C GLN A 112 9.88 4.28 -20.42
N LEU A 113 10.00 4.50 -19.11
CA LEU A 113 10.69 3.57 -18.20
C LEU A 113 10.00 2.21 -18.13
N ASN A 114 8.66 2.19 -18.19
CA ASN A 114 7.88 0.95 -18.23
C ASN A 114 8.11 0.19 -19.55
N LYS A 115 7.95 0.87 -20.70
CA LYS A 115 8.13 0.27 -22.04
C LYS A 115 9.53 -0.26 -22.30
N SER A 116 10.55 0.41 -21.77
CA SER A 116 11.95 -0.02 -21.90
C SER A 116 12.33 -1.17 -20.95
N GLY A 117 11.45 -1.57 -20.04
CA GLY A 117 11.76 -2.56 -18.99
C GLY A 117 12.64 -2.02 -17.86
N LYS A 118 13.09 -0.76 -17.93
CA LYS A 118 13.92 -0.15 -16.89
C LYS A 118 13.19 -0.06 -15.55
N LEU A 119 11.89 0.21 -15.58
CA LEU A 119 11.06 0.24 -14.37
C LEU A 119 11.03 -1.13 -13.67
N ALA A 120 10.89 -2.22 -14.43
CA ALA A 120 10.92 -3.57 -13.87
C ALA A 120 12.28 -3.91 -13.24
N GLN A 121 13.38 -3.48 -13.85
CA GLN A 121 14.73 -3.61 -13.26
C GLN A 121 14.83 -2.85 -11.94
N LEU A 122 14.30 -1.62 -11.88
CA LEU A 122 14.30 -0.81 -10.66
C LEU A 122 13.44 -1.42 -9.56
N GLN A 123 12.23 -1.88 -9.89
CA GLN A 123 11.36 -2.58 -8.95
C GLN A 123 12.05 -3.83 -8.40
N THR A 124 12.66 -4.66 -9.25
CA THR A 124 13.39 -5.85 -8.80
C THR A 124 14.56 -5.50 -7.89
N LYS A 125 15.35 -4.47 -8.23
CA LYS A 125 16.48 -4.01 -7.41
C LYS A 125 16.05 -3.61 -6.00
N TRP A 126 15.00 -2.81 -5.90
CA TRP A 126 14.61 -2.18 -4.62
C TRP A 126 13.57 -2.97 -3.84
N LEU A 127 12.63 -3.62 -4.52
CA LEU A 127 11.50 -4.35 -3.92
C LEU A 127 11.71 -5.86 -3.91
N GLY A 128 12.59 -6.40 -4.77
CA GLY A 128 12.80 -7.84 -4.94
C GLY A 128 11.82 -8.53 -5.91
N PHE A 129 10.87 -7.79 -6.49
CA PHE A 129 9.93 -8.27 -7.50
C PHE A 129 9.51 -7.12 -8.42
N SER A 130 8.90 -7.44 -9.55
CA SER A 130 8.28 -6.47 -10.45
C SER A 130 6.75 -6.61 -10.47
N MET A 131 6.06 -5.52 -10.82
CA MET A 131 4.61 -5.50 -11.03
C MET A 131 4.29 -4.76 -12.32
N ALA A 132 3.21 -5.15 -12.99
CA ALA A 132 2.67 -4.38 -14.10
C ALA A 132 2.13 -3.02 -13.60
N VAL A 133 2.55 -1.95 -14.25
CA VAL A 133 2.10 -0.58 -14.00
C VAL A 133 1.31 -0.11 -15.23
N PRO A 134 0.15 0.55 -15.06
CA PRO A 134 -0.64 1.02 -16.18
C PRO A 134 0.08 2.14 -16.93
N GLU A 135 -0.13 2.22 -18.25
CA GLU A 135 0.44 3.30 -19.08
C GLU A 135 -0.33 4.61 -18.98
N GLN A 136 -1.54 4.57 -18.43
CA GLN A 136 -2.39 5.72 -18.20
C GLN A 136 -2.87 5.71 -16.76
N VAL A 137 -3.13 6.87 -16.19
CA VAL A 137 -3.73 6.97 -14.85
C VAL A 137 -5.10 6.30 -14.91
N PRO A 138 -5.32 5.20 -14.17
CA PRO A 138 -6.61 4.53 -14.16
C PRO A 138 -7.68 5.46 -13.58
N THR A 139 -8.91 5.32 -14.05
CA THR A 139 -10.05 5.95 -13.40
C THR A 139 -10.11 5.49 -11.94
N PRO A 140 -10.22 6.41 -10.96
CA PRO A 140 -10.38 6.03 -9.57
C PRO A 140 -11.59 5.11 -9.40
N ALA A 141 -11.43 4.02 -8.66
CA ALA A 141 -12.56 3.23 -8.20
C ALA A 141 -13.26 4.04 -7.10
N ASN A 142 -14.34 4.74 -7.48
CA ASN A 142 -15.23 5.43 -6.55
C ASN A 142 -16.32 4.46 -6.08
#